data_AF-A0A428UK13-F1
#
_entry.id   AF-A0A428UK13-F1
#
_cell.length_a   1.000
_cell.length_b   1.000
_cell.length_c   1.000
_cell.angle_alpha   90.00
_cell.angle_beta   90.00
_cell.angle_gamma   90.00
#
_symmetry.space_group_name_H-M   'P 1'
#
loop_
_entity.id
_entity.type
_entity.pdbx_description
1 polymer ?
#
loop_
_entity_poly.entity_id
_entity_poly.type
_entity_poly.pdbx_seq_one_letter_code
_entity_poly.pdbx_strand_id
1 'polypeptide(L)'
;MSRAPWPNKLSGPARKELGQELRRMYSALDNVLRCLADILGERGDGKGVRTALDVLRSVKANVWEGSENELLQVEGIGPVKKEKLAKAGIKSIKKLAKLEFYHIERLLSRNPPFGQTMLHQLAGFPVLTLDFEIVSQYTPTAESSGESVQGCVEQQTDKPLWIARAVLGFTNKKTPIWKSHTPWLTLVVEGKDGRLVWFWRGSAKRLVGSKEMIIGLAAEKGEELKIVLACEEIVGTMIQMNVVV
;
A
#
# COMPACT_ATOMS: atom_id res chain seq x y z
N MET A 1 28.39 26.87 8.32
CA MET A 1 27.60 26.66 7.09
C MET A 1 27.21 28.01 6.52
N SER A 2 27.85 28.45 5.43
CA SER A 2 27.53 29.73 4.79
C SER A 2 26.14 29.67 4.15
N ARG A 3 25.28 30.65 4.48
CA ARG A 3 23.95 30.82 3.86
C ARG A 3 24.09 31.50 2.49
N ALA A 4 24.80 30.87 1.56
CA ALA A 4 24.71 31.28 0.16
C ALA A 4 23.30 30.94 -0.35
N PRO A 5 22.60 31.87 -1.02
CA PRO A 5 21.31 31.57 -1.64
C PRO A 5 21.48 30.49 -2.72
N TRP A 6 20.51 29.58 -2.82
CA TRP A 6 20.52 28.54 -3.85
C TRP A 6 20.58 29.18 -5.25
N PRO A 7 21.44 28.68 -6.15
CA PRO A 7 21.58 29.28 -7.48
C PRO A 7 20.31 29.10 -8.31
N ASN A 8 19.85 30.17 -8.97
CA ASN A 8 18.68 30.15 -9.85
C ASN A 8 18.84 29.21 -11.06
N LYS A 9 20.08 28.84 -11.41
CA LYS A 9 20.41 27.88 -12.47
C LYS A 9 21.52 26.94 -12.00
N LEU A 10 21.23 25.65 -11.97
CA LEU A 10 22.23 24.62 -11.71
C LEU A 10 23.01 24.32 -13.00
N SER A 11 24.34 24.18 -12.89
CA SER A 11 25.19 23.69 -13.98
C SER A 11 24.87 22.23 -14.33
N GLY A 12 25.22 21.79 -15.54
CA GLY A 12 25.04 20.39 -15.95
C GLY A 12 25.68 19.39 -14.96
N PRO A 13 26.95 19.58 -14.56
CA PRO A 13 27.59 18.76 -13.54
C PRO A 13 26.85 18.76 -12.19
N ALA A 14 26.44 19.93 -11.69
CA ALA A 14 25.72 20.05 -10.42
C ALA A 14 24.37 19.32 -10.45
N ARG A 15 23.63 19.38 -11.57
CA ARG A 15 22.38 18.60 -11.73
C ARG A 15 22.64 17.09 -11.71
N LYS A 16 23.72 16.64 -12.34
CA LYS A 16 24.10 15.22 -12.37
C LYS A 16 24.46 14.73 -10.96
N GLU A 17 25.22 15.52 -10.21
CA GLU A 17 25.59 15.26 -8.82
C GLU A 17 24.35 15.19 -7.92
N LEU A 18 23.49 16.21 -7.95
CA LEU A 18 22.24 16.21 -7.19
C LEU A 18 21.33 15.03 -7.55
N GLY A 19 21.28 14.64 -8.83
CA GLY A 19 20.54 13.46 -9.26
C GLY A 19 21.13 12.14 -8.72
N GLN A 20 22.45 12.06 -8.51
CA GLN A 20 23.09 10.92 -7.86
C GLN A 20 22.79 10.89 -6.35
N GLU A 21 22.92 12.04 -5.68
CA GLU A 21 22.59 12.18 -4.26
C GLU A 21 21.12 11.87 -3.97
N LEU A 22 20.21 12.36 -4.82
CA LEU A 22 18.78 12.06 -4.72
C LEU A 22 18.52 10.55 -4.72
N ARG A 23 19.14 9.79 -5.64
CA ARG A 23 18.99 8.33 -5.67
C ARG A 23 19.50 7.66 -4.41
N ARG A 24 20.64 8.12 -3.86
CA ARG A 24 21.21 7.61 -2.61
C ARG A 24 20.26 7.88 -1.43
N MET A 25 19.74 9.10 -1.32
CA MET A 25 18.78 9.47 -0.28
C MET A 25 17.51 8.62 -0.34
N TYR A 26 16.93 8.43 -1.53
CA TYR A 26 15.72 7.62 -1.68
C TYR A 26 15.96 6.15 -1.33
N SER A 27 17.13 5.59 -1.69
CA SER A 27 17.49 4.22 -1.29
C SER A 27 17.65 4.09 0.23
N ALA A 28 18.25 5.08 0.90
CA ALA A 28 18.37 5.08 2.35
C ALA A 28 16.99 5.21 3.02
N LEU A 29 16.15 6.12 2.52
CA LEU A 29 14.80 6.36 3.03
C LEU A 29 13.91 5.13 2.89
N ASP A 30 13.97 4.42 1.76
CA ASP A 30 13.26 3.16 1.52
C ASP A 30 13.60 2.10 2.60
N ASN A 31 14.89 1.93 2.91
CA ASN A 31 15.34 0.99 3.94
C ASN A 31 14.91 1.43 5.34
N VAL A 32 15.11 2.71 5.68
CA VAL A 32 14.76 3.26 7.00
C VAL A 32 13.26 3.13 7.25
N LEU A 33 12.41 3.43 6.25
CA LEU A 33 10.96 3.33 6.39
C LEU A 33 10.48 1.88 6.55
N ARG A 34 11.09 0.91 5.86
CA ARG A 34 10.78 -0.51 6.09
C ARG A 34 11.16 -0.94 7.51
N CYS A 35 12.38 -0.62 7.95
CA CYS A 35 12.80 -0.91 9.32
C CYS A 35 11.89 -0.24 10.36
N LEU A 36 11.48 1.01 10.10
CA LEU A 36 10.56 1.73 10.98
C LEU A 36 9.19 1.04 11.05
N ALA A 37 8.64 0.60 9.91
CA ALA A 37 7.39 -0.15 9.90
C ALA A 37 7.50 -1.45 10.72
N ASP A 38 8.61 -2.18 10.59
CA ASP A 38 8.83 -3.41 11.35
C ASP A 38 8.97 -3.11 12.86
N ILE A 39 9.73 -2.10 13.26
CA ILE A 39 9.86 -1.67 14.67
C ILE A 39 8.51 -1.25 15.27
N LEU A 40 7.71 -0.48 14.52
CA LEU A 40 6.38 -0.06 14.97
C LEU A 40 5.41 -1.25 15.04
N GLY A 41 5.57 -2.22 14.14
CA GLY A 41 4.83 -3.48 14.18
C GLY A 41 5.11 -4.28 15.44
N GLU A 42 6.39 -4.47 15.78
CA GLU A 42 6.81 -5.15 17.01
C GLU A 42 6.34 -4.42 18.28
N ARG A 43 6.21 -3.09 18.23
CA ARG A 43 5.67 -2.29 19.34
C ARG A 43 4.14 -2.30 19.43
N GLY A 44 3.45 -2.94 18.49
CA GLY A 44 1.99 -2.92 18.43
C GLY A 44 1.40 -1.56 18.07
N ASP A 45 2.14 -0.66 17.41
CA ASP A 45 1.66 0.66 16.98
C ASP A 45 1.11 0.59 15.54
N GLY A 46 -0.17 0.24 15.41
CA GLY A 46 -0.85 0.07 14.11
C GLY A 46 -0.96 1.38 13.32
N LYS A 47 -1.20 2.49 14.01
CA LYS A 47 -1.25 3.82 13.40
C LYS A 47 0.12 4.24 12.88
N GLY A 48 1.17 3.96 13.65
CA GLY A 48 2.55 4.14 13.24
C GLY A 48 2.89 3.31 12.00
N VAL A 49 2.57 2.01 12.01
CA VAL A 49 2.79 1.09 10.87
C VAL A 49 2.10 1.62 9.61
N ARG A 50 0.81 1.95 9.68
CA ARG A 50 0.08 2.49 8.52
C ARG A 50 0.76 3.75 8.00
N THR A 51 1.08 4.70 8.88
CA THR A 51 1.68 5.97 8.49
C THR A 51 3.05 5.75 7.84
N ALA A 52 3.89 4.89 8.40
CA ALA A 52 5.20 4.55 7.82
C ALA A 52 5.06 3.90 6.43
N LEU A 53 4.08 3.01 6.24
CA LEU A 53 3.79 2.37 4.96
C LEU A 53 3.23 3.35 3.92
N ASP A 54 2.40 4.33 4.32
CA ASP A 54 1.91 5.39 3.43
C ASP A 54 3.06 6.30 2.95
N VAL A 55 3.98 6.65 3.84
CA VAL A 55 5.19 7.41 3.48
C VAL A 55 6.10 6.59 2.58
N LEU A 56 6.35 5.31 2.90
CA LEU A 56 7.13 4.39 2.06
C LEU A 56 6.57 4.33 0.63
N ARG A 57 5.26 4.12 0.51
CA ARG A 57 4.57 4.08 -0.78
C ARG A 57 4.70 5.38 -1.54
N SER A 58 4.56 6.51 -0.84
CA SER A 58 4.70 7.83 -1.46
C SER A 58 6.11 8.09 -1.99
N VAL A 59 7.13 7.71 -1.21
CA VAL A 59 8.55 7.82 -1.59
C VAL A 59 8.86 6.95 -2.80
N LYS A 60 8.43 5.68 -2.81
CA LYS A 60 8.65 4.77 -3.94
C LYS A 60 7.89 5.20 -5.20
N ALA A 61 6.71 5.79 -5.03
CA ALA A 61 5.92 6.35 -6.12
C ALA A 61 6.48 7.68 -6.68
N ASN A 62 7.32 8.40 -5.92
CA ASN A 62 7.66 9.81 -6.12
C ASN A 62 6.43 10.74 -6.14
N VAL A 63 5.36 10.36 -5.44
CA VAL A 63 4.07 11.06 -5.38
C VAL A 63 3.45 10.82 -4.02
N TRP A 64 2.85 11.83 -3.40
CA TRP A 64 2.14 11.65 -2.12
C TRP A 64 0.82 10.89 -2.30
N GLU A 65 0.59 9.89 -1.46
CA GLU A 65 -0.72 9.24 -1.34
C GLU A 65 -1.82 10.28 -1.05
N GLY A 66 -2.99 10.13 -1.69
CA GLY A 66 -4.10 11.08 -1.56
C GLY A 66 -3.91 12.42 -2.29
N SER A 67 -2.74 12.69 -2.89
CA SER A 67 -2.57 13.88 -3.73
C SER A 67 -3.22 13.73 -5.11
N GLU A 68 -3.49 14.84 -5.79
CA GLU A 68 -4.00 14.83 -7.17
C GLU A 68 -2.93 14.47 -8.22
N ASN A 69 -1.80 13.88 -7.81
CA ASN A 69 -0.64 13.63 -8.66
C ASN A 69 -0.44 12.15 -9.00
N GLU A 70 -1.41 11.29 -8.67
CA GLU A 70 -1.37 9.83 -8.94
C GLU A 70 -0.91 9.51 -10.37
N LEU A 71 -1.40 10.27 -11.36
CA LEU A 71 -1.08 10.10 -12.79
C LEU A 71 0.39 10.34 -13.16
N LEU A 72 1.16 11.08 -12.35
CA LEU A 72 2.60 11.30 -12.59
C LEU A 72 3.42 10.02 -12.39
N GLN A 73 2.85 8.99 -11.78
CA GLN A 73 3.48 7.68 -11.64
C GLN A 73 3.53 6.89 -12.96
N VAL A 74 2.68 7.24 -13.93
CA VAL A 74 2.56 6.55 -15.23
C VAL A 74 3.65 7.05 -16.16
N GLU A 75 4.40 6.10 -16.73
CA GLU A 75 5.46 6.43 -17.69
C GLU A 75 4.88 7.19 -18.89
N GLY A 76 5.58 8.22 -19.33
CA GLY A 76 5.12 9.07 -20.43
C GLY A 76 4.04 10.08 -20.04
N ILE A 77 3.58 10.15 -18.78
CA ILE A 77 2.71 11.22 -18.26
C ILE A 77 3.54 12.20 -17.42
N GLY A 78 3.91 13.34 -18.02
CA GLY A 78 4.47 14.48 -17.30
C GLY A 78 3.40 15.47 -16.82
N PRO A 79 3.80 16.55 -16.10
CA PRO A 79 2.88 17.54 -15.53
C PRO A 79 1.85 18.11 -16.52
N VAL A 80 2.28 18.43 -17.74
CA VAL A 80 1.39 18.97 -18.79
C VAL A 80 0.30 17.97 -19.20
N LYS A 81 0.66 16.69 -19.35
CA LYS A 81 -0.29 15.63 -19.71
C LYS A 81 -1.24 15.32 -18.56
N LYS A 82 -0.72 15.28 -17.32
CA LYS A 82 -1.54 15.15 -16.11
C LYS A 82 -2.58 16.27 -16.03
N GLU A 83 -2.19 17.50 -16.32
CA GLU A 83 -3.11 18.64 -16.30
C GLU A 83 -4.20 18.54 -17.39
N LYS A 84 -3.83 18.14 -18.61
CA LYS A 84 -4.81 17.87 -19.68
C LYS A 84 -5.83 16.79 -19.27
N LEU A 85 -5.37 15.69 -18.66
CA LEU A 85 -6.24 14.61 -18.18
C LEU A 85 -7.14 15.09 -17.03
N ALA A 86 -6.59 15.86 -16.08
CA ALA A 86 -7.34 16.40 -14.96
C ALA A 86 -8.48 17.33 -15.42
N LYS A 87 -8.22 18.19 -16.42
CA LYS A 87 -9.25 19.04 -17.06
C LYS A 87 -10.37 18.23 -17.73
N ALA A 88 -10.07 17.02 -18.19
CA ALA A 88 -11.04 16.08 -18.73
C ALA A 88 -11.69 15.18 -17.65
N GLY A 89 -11.50 15.48 -16.36
CA GLY A 89 -12.09 14.72 -15.24
C GLY A 89 -11.37 13.41 -14.90
N ILE A 90 -10.23 13.14 -15.53
CA ILE A 90 -9.43 11.93 -15.32
C ILE A 90 -8.32 12.27 -14.32
N LYS A 91 -8.55 11.91 -13.05
CA LYS A 91 -7.65 12.26 -11.93
C LYS A 91 -6.92 11.06 -11.31
N SER A 92 -7.26 9.82 -11.69
CA SER A 92 -6.65 8.61 -11.16
C SER A 92 -6.26 7.63 -12.27
N ILE A 93 -5.31 6.75 -11.96
CA ILE A 93 -4.84 5.69 -12.86
C ILE A 93 -6.00 4.73 -13.17
N LYS A 94 -6.82 4.41 -12.18
CA LYS A 94 -8.04 3.59 -12.35
C LYS A 94 -9.02 4.20 -13.35
N LYS A 95 -9.18 5.53 -13.37
CA LYS A 95 -10.04 6.21 -14.36
C LYS A 95 -9.39 6.23 -15.75
N LEU A 96 -8.09 6.50 -15.83
CA LEU A 96 -7.35 6.49 -17.10
C LEU A 96 -7.38 5.11 -17.77
N ALA A 97 -7.22 4.04 -16.98
CA ALA A 97 -7.23 2.65 -17.45
C ALA A 97 -8.59 2.18 -18.02
N LYS A 98 -9.68 2.92 -17.75
CA LYS A 98 -11.02 2.63 -18.26
C LYS A 98 -11.33 3.32 -19.60
N LEU A 99 -10.43 4.16 -20.10
CA LEU A 99 -10.62 4.82 -21.40
C LEU A 99 -10.23 3.90 -22.54
N GLU A 100 -10.82 4.14 -23.71
CA GLU A 100 -10.35 3.55 -24.96
C GLU A 100 -9.06 4.21 -25.44
N PHE A 101 -8.19 3.47 -26.14
CA PHE A 101 -6.87 3.96 -26.58
C PHE A 101 -6.95 5.26 -27.41
N TYR A 102 -7.94 5.37 -28.30
CA TYR A 102 -8.13 6.54 -29.16
C TYR A 102 -8.60 7.77 -28.37
N HIS A 103 -9.32 7.58 -27.24
CA HIS A 103 -9.67 8.68 -26.34
C HIS A 103 -8.42 9.22 -25.64
N ILE A 104 -7.51 8.35 -25.20
CA ILE A 104 -6.22 8.76 -24.59
C ILE A 104 -5.41 9.59 -25.60
N GLU A 105 -5.30 9.11 -26.84
CA GLU A 105 -4.59 9.79 -27.93
C GLU A 105 -5.18 11.17 -28.24
N ARG A 106 -6.51 11.25 -28.37
CA ARG A 106 -7.23 12.51 -28.59
C ARG A 106 -6.98 13.51 -27.46
N LEU A 107 -7.17 13.10 -26.20
CA LEU A 107 -7.01 13.97 -25.03
C LEU A 107 -5.57 14.47 -24.87
N LEU A 108 -4.60 13.61 -25.15
CA LEU A 108 -3.18 13.93 -24.98
C LEU A 108 -2.53 14.52 -26.23
N SER A 109 -3.28 14.62 -27.34
CA SER A 109 -2.78 15.08 -28.65
C SER A 109 -1.58 14.24 -29.11
N ARG A 110 -1.73 12.92 -29.07
CA ARG A 110 -0.70 11.95 -29.49
C ARG A 110 -1.24 11.09 -30.62
N ASN A 111 -0.34 10.58 -31.44
CA ASN A 111 -0.66 9.68 -32.53
C ASN A 111 -0.53 8.22 -32.07
N PRO A 112 -1.18 7.27 -32.76
CA PRO A 112 -0.92 5.84 -32.60
C PRO A 112 0.59 5.52 -32.68
N PRO A 113 1.08 4.52 -31.92
CA PRO A 113 0.35 3.60 -31.04
C PRO A 113 0.28 4.05 -29.56
N PHE A 114 0.37 5.36 -29.28
CA PHE A 114 0.56 5.85 -27.90
C PHE A 114 -0.51 5.36 -26.92
N GLY A 115 -1.78 5.41 -27.30
CA GLY A 115 -2.89 5.00 -26.45
C GLY A 115 -2.88 3.50 -26.16
N GLN A 116 -2.54 2.68 -27.15
CA GLN A 116 -2.45 1.23 -27.01
C GLN A 116 -1.30 0.85 -26.06
N THR A 117 -0.10 1.41 -26.26
CA THR A 117 1.04 1.19 -25.37
C THR A 117 0.70 1.62 -23.93
N MET A 118 -0.01 2.74 -23.77
CA MET A 118 -0.45 3.21 -22.46
C MET A 118 -1.42 2.24 -21.79
N LEU A 119 -2.43 1.73 -22.49
CA LEU A 119 -3.36 0.75 -21.92
C LEU A 119 -2.67 -0.57 -21.56
N HIS A 120 -1.71 -1.04 -22.37
CA HIS A 120 -0.90 -2.21 -22.04
C HIS A 120 -0.13 -2.03 -20.73
N GLN A 121 0.47 -0.84 -20.52
CA GLN A 121 1.13 -0.50 -19.26
C GLN A 121 0.13 -0.43 -18.10
N LEU A 122 -1.00 0.25 -18.29
CA LEU A 122 -2.02 0.45 -17.26
C LEU A 122 -2.69 -0.85 -16.81
N ALA A 123 -2.74 -1.88 -17.67
CA ALA A 123 -3.21 -3.21 -17.31
C ALA A 123 -2.39 -3.86 -16.18
N GLY A 124 -1.15 -3.42 -15.99
CA GLY A 124 -0.27 -3.83 -14.90
C GLY A 124 -0.54 -3.16 -13.54
N PHE A 125 -1.36 -2.09 -13.51
CA PHE A 125 -1.70 -1.39 -12.27
C PHE A 125 -2.61 -2.27 -11.38
N PRO A 126 -2.27 -2.52 -10.09
CA PRO A 126 -3.10 -3.38 -9.24
C PRO A 126 -4.47 -2.78 -8.93
N VAL A 127 -5.52 -3.53 -9.26
CA VAL A 127 -6.90 -3.22 -8.86
C VAL A 127 -7.30 -4.21 -7.78
N LEU A 128 -6.93 -3.89 -6.54
CA LEU A 128 -7.07 -4.76 -5.37
C LEU A 128 -8.53 -5.02 -5.00
N THR A 129 -8.76 -6.11 -4.27
CA THR A 129 -10.04 -6.44 -3.61
C THR A 129 -9.77 -6.91 -2.19
N LEU A 130 -10.66 -6.53 -1.29
CA LEU A 130 -10.65 -6.91 0.11
C LEU A 130 -12.08 -7.18 0.54
N ASP A 131 -12.31 -8.37 1.08
CA ASP A 131 -13.49 -8.72 1.85
C ASP A 131 -13.06 -9.11 3.26
N PHE A 132 -13.79 -8.65 4.27
CA PHE A 132 -13.41 -8.81 5.67
C PHE A 132 -14.66 -8.93 6.54
N GLU A 133 -14.81 -10.06 7.22
CA GLU A 133 -15.97 -10.36 8.06
C GLU A 133 -15.56 -10.90 9.42
N ILE A 134 -16.29 -10.52 10.48
CA ILE A 134 -16.19 -11.14 11.80
C ILE A 134 -17.11 -12.36 11.81
N VAL A 135 -16.54 -13.53 12.07
CA VAL A 135 -17.24 -14.82 11.97
C VAL A 135 -17.76 -15.26 13.33
N SER A 136 -16.91 -15.22 14.37
CA SER A 136 -17.25 -15.70 15.71
C SER A 136 -16.31 -15.16 16.78
N GLN A 137 -16.63 -15.46 18.04
CA GLN A 137 -15.73 -15.24 19.17
C GLN A 137 -15.20 -16.59 19.66
N TYR A 138 -13.89 -16.67 19.86
CA TYR A 138 -13.20 -17.81 20.47
C TYR A 138 -12.80 -17.46 21.91
N THR A 139 -13.34 -18.21 22.86
CA THR A 139 -12.92 -18.21 24.26
C THR A 139 -12.12 -19.49 24.52
N PRO A 140 -10.82 -19.40 24.87
CA PRO A 140 -10.05 -20.58 25.28
C PRO A 140 -10.79 -21.27 26.44
N THR A 141 -11.15 -22.53 26.26
CA THR A 141 -11.73 -23.35 27.34
C THR A 141 -10.57 -23.95 28.12
N ALA A 142 -10.43 -23.57 29.39
CA ALA A 142 -9.46 -24.18 30.28
C ALA A 142 -9.93 -25.60 30.64
N GLU A 143 -9.64 -26.58 29.79
CA GLU A 143 -9.80 -27.99 30.15
C GLU A 143 -8.55 -28.48 30.88
N SER A 144 -8.77 -28.87 32.13
CA SER A 144 -7.80 -29.42 33.06
C SER A 144 -7.27 -30.79 32.62
N SER A 145 -5.97 -30.87 32.38
CA SER A 145 -5.13 -32.05 32.63
C SER A 145 -3.73 -31.51 32.94
N GLY A 146 -3.29 -31.48 34.19
CA GLY A 146 -2.78 -32.68 34.85
C GLY A 146 -1.27 -32.72 34.64
N GLU A 147 -0.53 -32.45 35.71
CA GLU A 147 0.94 -32.53 35.87
C GLU A 147 1.81 -31.39 35.31
N SER A 148 2.40 -30.70 36.27
CA SER A 148 3.48 -29.72 36.14
C SER A 148 4.72 -30.31 35.47
N VAL A 149 5.12 -29.73 34.33
CA VAL A 149 6.52 -29.69 33.93
C VAL A 149 6.93 -28.23 33.78
N GLN A 150 7.95 -27.91 34.56
CA GLN A 150 8.46 -26.58 34.84
C GLN A 150 9.36 -26.11 33.70
N GLY A 151 9.01 -24.95 33.12
CA GLY A 151 9.95 -24.13 32.35
C GLY A 151 9.54 -23.88 30.90
N CYS A 152 8.75 -22.82 30.69
CA CYS A 152 8.88 -21.82 29.61
C CYS A 152 7.82 -20.75 29.86
N VAL A 153 8.23 -19.48 29.90
CA VAL A 153 7.33 -18.33 30.09
C VAL A 153 6.57 -18.11 28.77
N GLU A 154 5.45 -18.80 28.59
CA GLU A 154 4.44 -18.44 27.60
C GLU A 154 3.42 -17.52 28.27
N GLN A 155 3.43 -16.24 27.87
CA GLN A 155 2.33 -15.32 28.17
C GLN A 155 1.11 -15.74 27.33
N GLN A 156 0.46 -16.85 27.70
CA GLN A 156 -0.88 -17.17 27.23
C GLN A 156 -1.82 -16.11 27.80
N THR A 157 -2.27 -15.21 26.93
CA THR A 157 -3.31 -14.26 27.30
C THR A 157 -4.65 -14.97 27.13
N ASP A 158 -5.30 -15.30 28.25
CA ASP A 158 -6.68 -15.84 28.35
C ASP A 158 -7.77 -14.87 27.82
N LYS A 159 -7.40 -13.94 26.93
CA LYS A 159 -8.33 -12.95 26.38
C LYS A 159 -9.12 -13.59 25.24
N PRO A 160 -10.44 -13.35 25.16
CA PRO A 160 -11.23 -13.81 24.02
C PRO A 160 -10.69 -13.20 22.73
N LEU A 161 -10.57 -14.02 21.69
CA LEU A 161 -10.19 -13.59 20.35
C LEU A 161 -11.41 -13.58 19.46
N TRP A 162 -11.53 -12.57 18.61
CA TRP A 162 -12.52 -12.56 17.55
C TRP A 162 -11.94 -13.20 16.31
N ILE A 163 -12.66 -14.17 15.76
CA ILE A 163 -12.27 -14.85 14.54
C ILE A 163 -12.83 -14.06 13.37
N ALA A 164 -11.95 -13.60 12.50
CA ALA A 164 -12.32 -12.92 11.27
C ALA A 164 -11.85 -13.71 10.04
N ARG A 165 -12.57 -13.57 8.95
CA ARG A 165 -12.20 -14.08 7.64
C ARG A 165 -11.86 -12.89 6.73
N ALA A 166 -10.65 -12.92 6.17
CA ALA A 166 -10.17 -11.92 5.24
C ALA A 166 -9.87 -12.57 3.89
N VAL A 167 -10.50 -12.08 2.82
CA VAL A 167 -10.28 -12.52 1.44
C VAL A 167 -9.63 -11.40 0.64
N LEU A 168 -8.37 -11.60 0.27
CA LEU A 168 -7.54 -10.63 -0.46
C LEU A 168 -7.42 -11.04 -1.93
N GLY A 169 -7.48 -10.08 -2.85
CA GLY A 169 -7.37 -10.37 -4.28
C GLY A 169 -7.08 -9.16 -5.15
N PHE A 170 -7.21 -9.35 -6.46
CA PHE A 170 -7.21 -8.30 -7.46
C PHE A 170 -8.11 -8.68 -8.64
N THR A 171 -8.61 -7.69 -9.37
CA THR A 171 -9.50 -7.89 -10.55
C THR A 171 -8.76 -7.85 -11.89
N ASN A 172 -7.44 -7.64 -11.89
CA ASN A 172 -6.62 -7.70 -13.10
C ASN A 172 -6.74 -9.06 -13.81
N LYS A 173 -6.75 -9.03 -15.16
CA LYS A 173 -6.78 -10.26 -15.99
C LYS A 173 -5.55 -11.16 -15.82
N LYS A 174 -4.42 -10.57 -15.44
CA LYS A 174 -3.14 -11.25 -15.15
C LYS A 174 -2.62 -10.71 -13.84
N THR A 175 -1.68 -11.43 -13.21
CA THR A 175 -0.96 -10.91 -12.03
C THR A 175 -0.42 -9.51 -12.34
N PRO A 176 -0.71 -8.50 -11.50
CA PRO A 176 -0.29 -7.14 -11.79
C PRO A 176 1.23 -7.03 -11.75
N ILE A 177 1.79 -6.34 -12.74
CA ILE A 177 3.21 -6.02 -12.87
C ILE A 177 3.28 -4.52 -13.13
N TRP A 178 3.86 -3.78 -12.20
CA TRP A 178 3.98 -2.33 -12.29
C TRP A 178 5.45 -1.93 -12.31
N LYS A 179 5.84 -1.11 -13.29
CA LYS A 179 7.25 -0.72 -13.52
C LYS A 179 8.20 -1.93 -13.51
N SER A 180 7.81 -2.99 -14.21
CA SER A 180 8.56 -4.25 -14.34
C SER A 180 8.73 -5.09 -13.06
N HIS A 181 7.97 -4.80 -11.99
CA HIS A 181 8.01 -5.56 -10.75
C HIS A 181 6.61 -6.05 -10.34
N THR A 182 6.56 -7.23 -9.71
CA THR A 182 5.35 -7.68 -9.02
C THR A 182 5.25 -6.94 -7.69
N PRO A 183 4.14 -6.24 -7.42
CA PRO A 183 4.05 -5.40 -6.25
C PRO A 183 3.96 -6.19 -4.95
N TRP A 184 4.45 -5.59 -3.88
CA TRP A 184 4.25 -6.04 -2.51
C TRP A 184 3.03 -5.36 -1.90
N LEU A 185 2.32 -6.08 -1.05
CA LEU A 185 1.11 -5.62 -0.40
C LEU A 185 1.19 -5.82 1.09
N THR A 186 0.48 -4.96 1.81
CA THR A 186 0.29 -5.05 3.25
C THR A 186 -1.19 -4.94 3.58
N LEU A 187 -1.63 -5.78 4.52
CA LEU A 187 -2.90 -5.68 5.21
C LEU A 187 -2.61 -5.28 6.65
N VAL A 188 -3.16 -4.16 7.09
CA VAL A 188 -3.04 -3.66 8.47
C VAL A 188 -4.43 -3.60 9.07
N VAL A 189 -4.61 -4.23 10.23
CA VAL A 189 -5.82 -4.10 11.06
C VAL A 189 -5.44 -3.30 12.29
N GLU A 190 -6.02 -2.12 12.42
CA GLU A 190 -5.80 -1.18 13.52
C GLU A 190 -7.03 -1.12 14.42
N GLY A 191 -6.80 -1.15 15.73
CA GLY A 191 -7.83 -0.92 16.73
C GLY A 191 -8.15 0.55 16.90
N LYS A 192 -9.23 0.88 17.60
CA LYS A 192 -9.72 2.27 17.74
C LYS A 192 -8.69 3.21 18.37
N ASP A 193 -7.88 2.68 19.28
CA ASP A 193 -6.81 3.39 20.00
C ASP A 193 -5.50 3.52 19.20
N GLY A 194 -5.45 2.98 17.98
CA GLY A 194 -4.27 3.01 17.12
C GLY A 194 -3.35 1.80 17.29
N ARG A 195 -3.70 0.83 18.13
CA ARG A 195 -2.91 -0.40 18.30
C ARG A 195 -2.96 -1.28 17.04
N LEU A 196 -1.90 -2.04 16.81
CA LEU A 196 -1.85 -3.05 15.77
C LEU A 196 -2.58 -4.31 16.26
N VAL A 197 -3.67 -4.67 15.61
CA VAL A 197 -4.44 -5.89 15.92
C VAL A 197 -3.95 -7.05 15.07
N TRP A 198 -3.69 -6.79 13.79
CA TRP A 198 -3.19 -7.81 12.87
C TRP A 198 -2.41 -7.19 11.72
N PHE A 199 -1.44 -7.95 11.20
CA PHE A 199 -0.61 -7.55 10.07
C PHE A 199 -0.37 -8.72 9.12
N TRP A 200 -0.41 -8.45 7.83
CA TRP A 200 0.05 -9.38 6.80
C TRP A 200 0.82 -8.64 5.72
N ARG A 201 1.89 -9.25 5.21
CA ARG A 201 2.70 -8.75 4.10
C ARG A 201 2.92 -9.85 3.06
N GLY A 202 2.82 -9.52 1.78
CA GLY A 202 3.06 -10.49 0.72
C GLY A 202 3.06 -9.91 -0.69
N SER A 203 3.71 -10.63 -1.62
CA SER A 203 3.68 -10.29 -3.04
C SER A 203 2.29 -10.55 -3.65
N ALA A 204 1.92 -9.78 -4.69
CA ALA A 204 0.70 -9.97 -5.46
C ALA A 204 0.56 -11.39 -6.04
N LYS A 205 1.68 -12.10 -6.25
CA LYS A 205 1.66 -13.53 -6.63
C LYS A 205 0.89 -14.41 -5.63
N ARG A 206 0.91 -14.07 -4.34
CA ARG A 206 0.18 -14.81 -3.29
C ARG A 206 -1.33 -14.59 -3.34
N LEU A 207 -1.80 -13.65 -4.16
CA LEU A 207 -3.21 -13.28 -4.31
C LEU A 207 -3.84 -13.84 -5.60
N VAL A 208 -3.09 -14.61 -6.40
CA VAL A 208 -3.62 -15.27 -7.60
C VAL A 208 -4.70 -16.25 -7.20
N GLY A 209 -5.91 -16.09 -7.76
CA GLY A 209 -7.07 -16.92 -7.42
C GLY A 209 -7.80 -16.51 -6.14
N SER A 210 -7.37 -15.45 -5.47
CA SER A 210 -7.74 -15.00 -4.11
C SER A 210 -6.99 -15.71 -2.97
N LYS A 211 -6.69 -14.95 -1.91
CA LYS A 211 -6.07 -15.42 -0.68
C LYS A 211 -7.06 -15.27 0.46
N GLU A 212 -7.53 -16.40 0.96
CA GLU A 212 -8.33 -16.46 2.17
C GLU A 212 -7.43 -16.64 3.41
N MET A 213 -7.77 -15.96 4.50
CA MET A 213 -7.12 -16.08 5.80
C MET A 213 -8.16 -16.04 6.91
N ILE A 214 -8.05 -16.96 7.86
CA ILE A 214 -8.76 -16.91 9.13
C ILE A 214 -7.79 -16.35 10.17
N ILE A 215 -8.19 -15.28 10.85
CA ILE A 215 -7.32 -14.50 11.73
C ILE A 215 -7.99 -14.32 13.09
N GLY A 216 -7.20 -14.47 14.16
CA GLY A 216 -7.62 -14.16 15.53
C GLY A 216 -7.29 -12.71 15.86
N LEU A 217 -8.28 -11.95 16.29
CA LEU A 217 -8.19 -10.53 16.59
C LEU A 217 -8.39 -10.32 18.09
N ALA A 218 -7.35 -9.85 18.78
CA ALA A 218 -7.52 -9.34 20.13
C ALA A 218 -8.27 -8.01 20.04
N ALA A 219 -9.58 -7.99 20.26
CA ALA A 219 -10.41 -6.80 20.19
C ALA A 219 -11.56 -6.85 21.21
N GLU A 220 -12.00 -5.68 21.66
CA GLU A 220 -13.13 -5.57 22.57
C GLU A 220 -14.44 -5.66 21.81
N LYS A 221 -15.49 -6.17 22.47
CA LYS A 221 -16.84 -6.19 21.88
C LYS A 221 -17.32 -4.75 21.64
N GLY A 222 -17.77 -4.47 20.43
CA GLY A 222 -18.19 -3.13 19.98
C GLY A 222 -17.02 -2.23 19.56
N GLU A 223 -15.78 -2.74 19.52
CA GLU A 223 -14.63 -1.98 19.04
C GLU A 223 -14.70 -1.82 17.51
N GLU A 224 -14.45 -0.60 17.03
CA GLU A 224 -14.29 -0.33 15.61
C GLU A 224 -12.84 -0.60 15.19
N LEU A 225 -12.66 -1.55 14.28
CA LEU A 225 -11.39 -1.87 13.65
C LEU A 225 -11.30 -1.19 12.28
N LYS A 226 -10.12 -0.65 11.96
CA LYS A 226 -9.80 -0.09 10.65
C LYS A 226 -8.89 -1.06 9.90
N ILE A 227 -9.37 -1.52 8.75
CA ILE A 227 -8.67 -2.46 7.90
C ILE A 227 -8.16 -1.71 6.67
N VAL A 228 -6.86 -1.81 6.39
CA VAL A 228 -6.21 -1.16 5.24
C VAL A 228 -5.43 -2.19 4.43
N LEU A 229 -5.75 -2.32 3.15
CA LEU A 229 -4.99 -3.10 2.17
C LEU A 229 -4.42 -2.16 1.11
N ALA A 230 -3.10 -2.19 0.88
CA ALA A 230 -2.47 -1.36 -0.14
C ALA A 230 -1.21 -2.01 -0.71
N CYS A 231 -0.75 -1.55 -1.87
CA CYS A 231 0.62 -1.84 -2.33
C CYS A 231 1.63 -0.98 -1.56
N GLU A 232 2.86 -1.47 -1.39
CA GLU A 232 3.92 -0.72 -0.70
C GLU A 232 4.61 0.32 -1.58
N GLU A 233 4.46 0.24 -2.90
CA GLU A 233 5.22 1.05 -3.86
C GLU A 233 4.36 1.81 -4.87
N ILE A 234 3.03 1.71 -4.77
CA ILE A 234 2.10 2.26 -5.77
C ILE A 234 0.98 3.03 -5.09
N VAL A 235 0.97 4.35 -5.27
CA VAL A 235 -0.09 5.23 -4.78
C VAL A 235 -1.38 5.04 -5.57
N GLY A 236 -2.53 5.18 -4.91
CA GLY A 236 -3.87 4.99 -5.50
C GLY A 236 -4.39 3.54 -5.47
N THR A 237 -3.63 2.64 -4.84
CA THR A 237 -4.01 1.22 -4.67
C THR A 237 -4.74 0.93 -3.37
N MET A 238 -4.64 1.82 -2.38
CA MET A 238 -5.19 1.63 -1.04
C MET A 238 -6.71 1.42 -1.02
N ILE A 239 -7.14 0.44 -0.25
CA ILE A 239 -8.52 0.14 0.12
C ILE A 239 -8.58 0.22 1.64
N GLN A 240 -9.58 0.93 2.16
CA GLN A 240 -9.86 1.02 3.58
C GLN A 240 -11.32 0.68 3.84
N MET A 241 -11.57 -0.05 4.92
CA MET A 241 -12.90 -0.26 5.48
C MET A 241 -12.83 -0.25 7.01
N ASN A 242 -13.96 -0.01 7.65
CA ASN A 242 -14.11 -0.14 9.09
C ASN A 242 -15.09 -1.26 9.39
N VAL A 243 -14.81 -2.06 10.41
CA VAL A 243 -15.65 -3.17 10.86
C VAL A 243 -15.79 -3.08 12.36
N VAL A 244 -17.01 -3.24 12.87
CA VAL A 244 -17.28 -3.31 14.30
C VAL A 244 -17.31 -4.76 14.72
N VAL A 245 -16.59 -5.06 15.79
CA VAL A 245 -16.47 -6.39 16.39
C VAL A 245 -17.65 -6.69 17.31
#